data_AF-W4VEL4-F1
#
_entry.id   AF-W4VEL4-F1
#
_cell.length_a   1.000
_cell.length_b   1.000
_cell.length_c   1.000
_cell.angle_alpha   90.00
_cell.angle_beta   90.00
_cell.angle_gamma   90.00
#
_symmetry.space_group_name_H-M   'P 1'
#
loop_
_entity.id
_entity.type
_entity.pdbx_description
1 polymer ?
#
loop_
_entity_poly.entity_id
_entity_poly.type
_entity_poly.pdbx_seq_one_letter_code
_entity_poly.pdbx_strand_id
1 'polypeptide(L)'
;MRLTCAELGGNEEHVYPAAIALEMIHTYSLIHDDLPAMDDDSYRRGKLTNHKKFGEATAILAGDGLLTNSFHAISTSPLYSAEEKVHIISKLTTASGLEGMVAGQLLDMEAEKKSISILELEHIHHLKTGGRLISFAVEIGGYIAGLPSNKLQTLKSLGEYLGIIFQIQDDILDVEGDEEVIGKKVGSDSENDKSTYPSILGLEGAKIYKEKYLEEAMKCIEIVGLKNTVLADITRYLSERNQ
;
A
#
# COMPACT_ATOMS: atom_id res chain seq x y z
N MET A 1 5.48 3.02 -9.16
CA MET A 1 6.75 2.54 -9.77
C MET A 1 6.95 2.99 -11.20
N ARG A 2 6.19 2.45 -12.19
CA ARG A 2 6.38 2.79 -13.62
C ARG A 2 6.31 4.29 -13.89
N LEU A 3 5.24 4.96 -13.45
CA LEU A 3 5.05 6.41 -13.63
C LEU A 3 6.20 7.22 -13.05
N THR A 4 6.58 6.93 -11.80
CA THR A 4 7.72 7.57 -11.15
C THR A 4 9.00 7.42 -11.99
N CYS A 5 9.29 6.23 -12.49
CA CYS A 5 10.47 5.99 -13.32
C CYS A 5 10.40 6.76 -14.65
N ALA A 6 9.28 6.68 -15.36
CA ALA A 6 9.05 7.30 -16.65
C ALA A 6 9.23 8.83 -16.60
N GLU A 7 8.61 9.47 -15.60
CA GLU A 7 8.61 10.93 -15.45
C GLU A 7 9.95 11.49 -14.98
N LEU A 8 10.80 10.63 -14.42
CA LEU A 8 12.19 10.94 -14.08
C LEU A 8 13.16 10.61 -15.23
N GLY A 9 12.65 10.15 -16.39
CA GLY A 9 13.45 9.84 -17.57
C GLY A 9 14.14 8.47 -17.52
N GLY A 10 13.73 7.58 -16.61
CA GLY A 10 14.24 6.22 -16.50
C GLY A 10 13.65 5.27 -17.55
N ASN A 11 14.25 4.08 -17.65
CA ASN A 11 13.74 3.04 -18.55
C ASN A 11 12.62 2.25 -17.87
N GLU A 12 11.38 2.47 -18.32
CA GLU A 12 10.18 1.83 -17.78
C GLU A 12 10.24 0.31 -17.79
N GLU A 13 10.88 -0.31 -18.79
CA GLU A 13 10.99 -1.77 -18.86
C GLU A 13 11.77 -2.36 -17.67
N HIS A 14 12.73 -1.61 -17.12
CA HIS A 14 13.53 -2.05 -15.99
C HIS A 14 12.73 -2.10 -14.69
N VAL A 15 11.55 -1.47 -14.61
CA VAL A 15 10.72 -1.54 -13.40
C VAL A 15 9.92 -2.82 -13.27
N TYR A 16 9.68 -3.54 -14.37
CA TYR A 16 8.70 -4.63 -14.38
C TYR A 16 9.01 -5.78 -13.43
N PRO A 17 10.25 -6.28 -13.30
CA PRO A 17 10.53 -7.36 -12.36
C PRO A 17 10.21 -6.98 -10.90
N ALA A 18 10.58 -5.76 -10.48
CA ALA A 18 10.25 -5.25 -9.15
C ALA A 18 8.75 -4.93 -8.99
N ALA A 19 8.09 -4.42 -10.02
CA ALA A 19 6.65 -4.15 -10.00
C ALA A 19 5.83 -5.44 -9.90
N ILE A 20 6.20 -6.48 -10.65
CA ILE A 20 5.59 -7.81 -10.58
C ILE A 20 5.79 -8.42 -9.20
N ALA A 21 7.01 -8.33 -8.65
CA ALA A 21 7.29 -8.80 -7.30
C ALA A 21 6.42 -8.09 -6.25
N LEU A 22 6.28 -6.77 -6.35
CA LEU A 22 5.40 -6.00 -5.47
C LEU A 22 3.94 -6.44 -5.57
N GLU A 23 3.41 -6.63 -6.79
CA GLU A 23 2.04 -7.10 -6.99
C GLU A 23 1.82 -8.54 -6.51
N MET A 24 2.85 -9.41 -6.58
CA MET A 24 2.81 -10.72 -5.94
C MET A 24 2.74 -10.59 -4.42
N ILE A 25 3.51 -9.66 -3.82
CA ILE A 25 3.45 -9.36 -2.39
C ILE A 25 2.07 -8.86 -1.97
N HIS A 26 1.57 -7.85 -2.66
CA HIS A 26 0.24 -7.30 -2.41
C HIS A 26 -0.85 -8.37 -2.59
N THR A 27 -0.76 -9.21 -3.61
CA THR A 27 -1.77 -10.24 -3.86
C THR A 27 -1.73 -11.35 -2.80
N TYR A 28 -0.55 -11.79 -2.35
CA TYR A 28 -0.50 -12.79 -1.29
C TYR A 28 -1.07 -12.24 0.01
N SER A 29 -0.78 -10.97 0.34
CA SER A 29 -1.24 -10.38 1.59
C SER A 29 -2.75 -10.40 1.64
N LEU A 30 -3.43 -10.03 0.54
CA LEU A 30 -4.89 -10.12 0.44
C LEU A 30 -5.42 -11.56 0.56
N ILE A 31 -4.74 -12.54 -0.04
CA ILE A 31 -5.16 -13.95 0.06
C ILE A 31 -5.11 -14.45 1.52
N HIS A 32 -4.08 -14.05 2.26
CA HIS A 32 -3.94 -14.41 3.67
C HIS A 32 -4.88 -13.60 4.57
N ASP A 33 -5.05 -12.31 4.32
CA ASP A 33 -5.99 -11.40 4.99
C ASP A 33 -7.44 -11.92 4.91
N ASP A 34 -7.81 -12.51 3.77
CA ASP A 34 -9.14 -13.12 3.55
C ASP A 34 -9.38 -14.43 4.32
N LEU A 35 -8.39 -15.03 4.99
CA LEU A 35 -8.57 -16.34 5.64
C LEU A 35 -9.52 -16.28 6.86
N PRO A 36 -10.16 -17.40 7.24
CA PRO A 36 -11.05 -17.43 8.42
C PRO A 36 -10.37 -17.05 9.75
N ALA A 37 -9.06 -17.17 9.84
CA ALA A 37 -8.29 -16.79 11.02
C ALA A 37 -7.92 -15.28 11.05
N MET A 38 -8.26 -14.55 9.99
CA MET A 38 -7.99 -13.12 9.77
C MET A 38 -9.35 -12.43 9.59
N ASP A 39 -9.63 -11.81 8.45
CA ASP A 39 -10.89 -11.07 8.21
C ASP A 39 -12.10 -11.98 7.88
N ASP A 40 -11.88 -13.28 7.57
CA ASP A 40 -12.93 -14.23 7.10
C ASP A 40 -13.79 -13.71 5.93
N ASP A 41 -13.20 -12.88 5.06
CA ASP A 41 -13.89 -12.28 3.93
C ASP A 41 -14.32 -13.35 2.90
N SER A 42 -15.57 -13.25 2.42
CA SER A 42 -16.11 -14.17 1.42
C SER A 42 -15.88 -13.73 -0.02
N TYR A 43 -15.66 -12.43 -0.25
CA TYR A 43 -15.46 -11.84 -1.57
C TYR A 43 -14.26 -10.90 -1.61
N ARG A 44 -13.50 -10.95 -2.71
CA ARG A 44 -12.39 -10.05 -3.02
C ARG A 44 -12.36 -9.78 -4.52
N ARG A 45 -12.24 -8.51 -4.92
CA ARG A 45 -12.23 -8.07 -6.34
C ARG A 45 -13.43 -8.61 -7.14
N GLY A 46 -14.63 -8.57 -6.53
CA GLY A 46 -15.90 -8.99 -7.15
C GLY A 46 -16.05 -10.51 -7.36
N LYS A 47 -15.19 -11.34 -6.75
CA LYS A 47 -15.22 -12.81 -6.87
C LYS A 47 -15.04 -13.45 -5.49
N LEU A 48 -15.36 -14.75 -5.37
CA LEU A 48 -15.07 -15.51 -4.15
C LEU A 48 -13.59 -15.41 -3.78
N THR A 49 -13.32 -15.26 -2.49
CA THR A 49 -11.95 -15.31 -1.95
C THR A 49 -11.32 -16.67 -2.22
N ASN A 50 -9.98 -16.69 -2.20
CA ASN A 50 -9.22 -17.88 -2.57
C ASN A 50 -9.63 -19.11 -1.73
N HIS A 51 -9.79 -18.91 -0.41
CA HIS A 51 -10.15 -19.98 0.51
C HIS A 51 -11.60 -20.46 0.32
N LYS A 52 -12.56 -19.57 0.02
CA LYS A 52 -13.95 -19.99 -0.29
C LYS A 52 -14.03 -20.78 -1.59
N LYS A 53 -13.16 -20.49 -2.57
CA LYS A 53 -13.15 -21.17 -3.87
C LYS A 53 -12.36 -22.48 -3.90
N PHE A 54 -11.21 -22.53 -3.21
CA PHE A 54 -10.24 -23.62 -3.33
C PHE A 54 -9.87 -24.29 -2.00
N GLY A 55 -10.46 -23.85 -0.89
CA GLY A 55 -10.16 -24.31 0.46
C GLY A 55 -8.98 -23.57 1.10
N GLU A 56 -8.94 -23.59 2.44
CA GLU A 56 -7.95 -22.87 3.25
C GLU A 56 -6.50 -23.31 2.95
N ALA A 57 -6.24 -24.61 2.87
CA ALA A 57 -4.90 -25.13 2.59
C ALA A 57 -4.35 -24.61 1.25
N THR A 58 -5.19 -24.54 0.21
CA THR A 58 -4.79 -23.99 -1.09
C THR A 58 -4.53 -22.50 -1.00
N ALA A 59 -5.34 -21.74 -0.27
CA ALA A 59 -5.17 -20.31 -0.10
C ALA A 59 -3.86 -19.97 0.64
N ILE A 60 -3.55 -20.70 1.73
CA ILE A 60 -2.29 -20.54 2.47
C ILE A 60 -1.10 -20.77 1.53
N LEU A 61 -1.08 -21.91 0.83
CA LEU A 61 0.03 -22.26 -0.08
C LEU A 61 0.11 -21.34 -1.30
N ALA A 62 -1.01 -20.82 -1.79
CA ALA A 62 -1.01 -19.83 -2.86
C ALA A 62 -0.36 -18.52 -2.40
N GLY A 63 -0.64 -18.09 -1.17
CA GLY A 63 0.01 -16.91 -0.60
C GLY A 63 1.51 -17.13 -0.38
N ASP A 64 1.90 -18.27 0.21
CA ASP A 64 3.32 -18.62 0.42
C ASP A 64 4.09 -18.71 -0.91
N GLY A 65 3.44 -19.26 -1.94
CA GLY A 65 3.98 -19.34 -3.29
C GLY A 65 4.20 -17.98 -3.91
N LEU A 66 3.24 -17.06 -3.81
CA LEU A 66 3.38 -15.68 -4.30
C LEU A 66 4.46 -14.91 -3.55
N LEU A 67 4.51 -15.02 -2.22
CA LEU A 67 5.57 -14.42 -1.41
C LEU A 67 6.95 -14.91 -1.87
N THR A 68 7.13 -16.22 -1.98
CA THR A 68 8.43 -16.82 -2.39
C THR A 68 8.79 -16.44 -3.83
N ASN A 69 7.81 -16.45 -4.74
CA ASN A 69 8.03 -16.15 -6.15
C ASN A 69 8.28 -14.65 -6.41
N SER A 70 7.87 -13.76 -5.50
CA SER A 70 8.19 -12.32 -5.59
C SER A 70 9.71 -12.09 -5.58
N PHE A 71 10.45 -12.77 -4.71
CA PHE A 71 11.91 -12.70 -4.67
C PHE A 71 12.56 -13.40 -5.87
N HIS A 72 11.93 -14.46 -6.36
CA HIS A 72 12.37 -15.12 -7.60
C HIS A 72 12.33 -14.16 -8.79
N ALA A 73 11.23 -13.41 -8.95
CA ALA A 73 11.05 -12.45 -10.04
C ALA A 73 12.16 -11.38 -10.09
N ILE A 74 12.65 -10.93 -8.93
CA ILE A 74 13.77 -9.97 -8.87
C ILE A 74 15.12 -10.68 -9.07
N SER A 75 15.37 -11.77 -8.35
CA SER A 75 16.68 -12.43 -8.30
C SER A 75 17.09 -13.06 -9.64
N THR A 76 16.14 -13.56 -10.45
CA THR A 76 16.44 -14.15 -11.76
C THR A 76 16.33 -13.17 -12.93
N SER A 77 15.90 -11.93 -12.67
CA SER A 77 15.79 -10.91 -13.72
C SER A 77 17.16 -10.65 -14.39
N PRO A 78 17.23 -10.70 -15.73
CA PRO A 78 18.43 -10.29 -16.47
C PRO A 78 18.57 -8.76 -16.56
N LEU A 79 17.55 -8.00 -16.14
CA LEU A 79 17.53 -6.53 -16.21
C LEU A 79 18.27 -5.86 -15.06
N TYR A 80 18.69 -6.63 -14.05
CA TYR A 80 19.34 -6.12 -12.85
C TYR A 80 20.75 -6.70 -12.68
N SER A 81 21.69 -5.85 -12.30
CA SER A 81 22.96 -6.22 -11.69
C SER A 81 22.77 -6.96 -10.37
N ALA A 82 23.83 -7.59 -9.86
CA ALA A 82 23.78 -8.25 -8.55
C ALA A 82 23.48 -7.25 -7.42
N GLU A 83 24.06 -6.06 -7.51
CA GLU A 83 23.89 -4.97 -6.56
C GLU A 83 22.45 -4.44 -6.54
N GLU A 84 21.85 -4.22 -7.72
CA GLU A 84 20.45 -3.80 -7.83
C GLU A 84 19.50 -4.86 -7.26
N LYS A 85 19.75 -6.16 -7.53
CA LYS A 85 18.96 -7.26 -6.96
C LYS A 85 18.98 -7.23 -5.44
N VAL A 86 20.16 -7.15 -4.84
CA VAL A 86 20.31 -7.11 -3.38
C VAL A 86 19.63 -5.86 -2.81
N HIS A 87 19.80 -4.70 -3.44
CA HIS A 87 19.17 -3.46 -3.02
C HIS A 87 17.64 -3.55 -3.03
N ILE A 88 17.05 -3.96 -4.16
CA ILE A 88 15.60 -4.06 -4.33
C ILE A 88 15.02 -5.14 -3.40
N ILE A 89 15.64 -6.32 -3.29
CA ILE A 89 15.19 -7.37 -2.37
C ILE A 89 15.24 -6.88 -0.93
N SER A 90 16.33 -6.24 -0.50
CA SER A 90 16.42 -5.69 0.86
C SER A 90 15.29 -4.71 1.15
N LYS A 91 15.05 -3.75 0.24
CA LYS A 91 13.96 -2.78 0.37
C LYS A 91 12.59 -3.45 0.41
N LEU A 92 12.36 -4.46 -0.43
CA LEU A 92 11.11 -5.20 -0.47
C LEU A 92 10.88 -5.96 0.84
N THR A 93 11.90 -6.66 1.34
CA THR A 93 11.80 -7.42 2.60
C THR A 93 11.54 -6.51 3.82
N THR A 94 12.15 -5.32 3.87
CA THR A 94 11.85 -4.34 4.92
C THR A 94 10.41 -3.83 4.80
N ALA A 95 9.96 -3.52 3.58
CA ALA A 95 8.60 -3.01 3.36
C ALA A 95 7.51 -4.05 3.64
N SER A 96 7.74 -5.31 3.31
CA SER A 96 6.73 -6.38 3.43
C SER A 96 6.85 -7.22 4.70
N GLY A 97 7.97 -7.15 5.42
CA GLY A 97 8.28 -8.04 6.54
C GLY A 97 7.97 -7.45 7.92
N LEU A 98 8.81 -7.79 8.89
CA LEU A 98 8.64 -7.47 10.32
C LEU A 98 8.80 -5.99 10.69
N GLU A 99 9.26 -5.16 9.75
CA GLU A 99 9.38 -3.71 9.91
C GLU A 99 8.34 -2.94 9.06
N GLY A 100 7.43 -3.69 8.42
CA GLY A 100 6.44 -3.15 7.50
C GLY A 100 5.13 -3.92 7.54
N MET A 101 4.64 -4.35 6.37
CA MET A 101 3.29 -4.87 6.18
C MET A 101 2.87 -5.91 7.22
N VAL A 102 3.71 -6.92 7.49
CA VAL A 102 3.37 -7.98 8.46
C VAL A 102 3.24 -7.44 9.89
N ALA A 103 4.11 -6.51 10.29
CA ALA A 103 3.98 -5.87 11.60
C ALA A 103 2.73 -5.00 11.68
N GLY A 104 2.42 -4.25 10.61
CA GLY A 104 1.19 -3.47 10.53
C GLY A 104 -0.06 -4.34 10.60
N GLN A 105 -0.06 -5.49 9.93
CA GLN A 105 -1.16 -6.45 9.99
C GLN A 105 -1.39 -6.98 11.41
N LEU A 106 -0.31 -7.37 12.10
CA LEU A 106 -0.41 -7.85 13.47
C LEU A 106 -0.98 -6.78 14.41
N LEU A 107 -0.46 -5.54 14.30
CA LEU A 107 -0.93 -4.43 15.13
C LEU A 107 -2.40 -4.07 14.83
N ASP A 108 -2.83 -4.16 13.58
CA ASP A 108 -4.23 -3.96 13.20
C ASP A 108 -5.15 -4.99 13.87
N MET A 109 -4.80 -6.28 13.78
CA MET A 109 -5.54 -7.35 14.45
C MET A 109 -5.56 -7.18 15.97
N GLU A 110 -4.46 -6.73 16.56
CA GLU A 110 -4.39 -6.46 18.01
C GLU A 110 -5.22 -5.22 18.41
N ALA A 111 -5.43 -4.28 17.49
CA ALA A 111 -6.22 -3.08 17.71
C ALA A 111 -7.73 -3.30 17.53
N GLU A 112 -8.16 -4.39 16.89
CA GLU A 112 -9.56 -4.75 16.79
C GLU A 112 -10.22 -4.79 18.19
N LYS A 113 -11.41 -4.19 18.31
CA LYS A 113 -12.18 -4.08 19.56
C LYS A 113 -11.50 -3.27 20.65
N LYS A 114 -10.46 -2.50 20.33
CA LYS A 114 -9.83 -1.53 21.23
C LYS A 114 -10.05 -0.11 20.70
N SER A 115 -10.22 0.83 21.62
CA SER A 115 -10.09 2.25 21.27
C SER A 115 -8.61 2.60 21.29
N ILE A 116 -8.11 2.99 20.12
CA ILE A 116 -6.72 3.44 19.94
C ILE A 116 -6.69 4.94 19.65
N SER A 117 -5.58 5.57 19.98
CA SER A 117 -5.32 6.97 19.65
C SER A 117 -5.07 7.15 18.15
N ILE A 118 -5.23 8.39 17.68
CA ILE A 118 -4.90 8.74 16.29
C ILE A 118 -3.44 8.42 15.92
N LEU A 119 -2.51 8.53 16.89
CA LEU A 119 -1.09 8.24 16.67
C LEU A 119 -0.83 6.74 16.52
N GLU A 120 -1.54 5.92 17.27
CA GLU A 120 -1.48 4.46 17.14
C GLU A 120 -2.10 4.01 15.80
N LEU A 121 -3.24 4.59 15.42
CA LEU A 121 -3.87 4.30 14.13
C LEU A 121 -2.95 4.69 12.96
N GLU A 122 -2.35 5.89 13.01
CA GLU A 122 -1.38 6.33 12.01
C GLU A 122 -0.17 5.38 11.95
N HIS A 123 0.32 4.90 13.09
CA HIS A 123 1.42 3.94 13.13
C HIS A 123 1.06 2.61 12.45
N ILE A 124 -0.13 2.08 12.71
CA ILE A 124 -0.65 0.87 12.07
C ILE A 124 -0.72 1.07 10.56
N HIS A 125 -1.36 2.15 10.11
CA HIS A 125 -1.56 2.44 8.68
C HIS A 125 -0.26 2.77 7.93
N HIS A 126 0.72 3.36 8.61
CA HIS A 126 2.06 3.54 8.06
C HIS A 126 2.74 2.20 7.75
N LEU A 127 2.44 1.15 8.53
CA LEU A 127 3.03 -0.18 8.39
C LEU A 127 2.23 -1.11 7.46
N LYS A 128 0.90 -1.22 7.63
CA LYS A 128 0.03 -2.28 7.05
C LYS A 128 -0.06 -2.24 5.52
N THR A 129 -0.79 -1.27 4.96
CA THR A 129 -1.29 -1.37 3.57
C THR A 129 -0.64 -0.36 2.63
N GLY A 130 -0.78 0.93 2.93
CA GLY A 130 -0.38 1.99 2.01
C GLY A 130 1.07 2.43 2.19
N GLY A 131 1.52 2.69 3.42
CA GLY A 131 2.76 3.41 3.66
C GLY A 131 3.99 2.69 3.09
N ARG A 132 4.25 1.46 3.53
CA ARG A 132 5.49 0.74 3.16
C ARG A 132 5.52 0.24 1.72
N LEU A 133 4.42 -0.35 1.23
CA LEU A 133 4.40 -0.92 -0.12
C LEU A 133 4.33 0.17 -1.21
N ILE A 134 3.57 1.25 -1.01
CA ILE A 134 3.55 2.40 -1.94
C ILE A 134 4.90 3.13 -1.86
N SER A 135 5.46 3.32 -0.65
CA SER A 135 6.81 3.86 -0.49
C SER A 135 7.86 3.07 -1.26
N PHE A 136 7.86 1.74 -1.15
CA PHE A 136 8.70 0.89 -1.98
C PHE A 136 8.47 1.12 -3.48
N ALA A 137 7.21 1.17 -3.92
CA ALA A 137 6.87 1.36 -5.33
C ALA A 137 7.40 2.69 -5.90
N VAL A 138 7.32 3.77 -5.12
CA VAL A 138 7.75 5.11 -5.54
C VAL A 138 9.28 5.23 -5.43
N GLU A 139 9.87 4.78 -4.32
CA GLU A 139 11.33 4.79 -4.10
C GLU A 139 12.07 3.99 -5.17
N ILE A 140 11.65 2.75 -5.46
CA ILE A 140 12.31 1.90 -6.46
C ILE A 140 12.14 2.45 -7.88
N GLY A 141 11.02 3.11 -8.18
CA GLY A 141 10.84 3.80 -9.45
C GLY A 141 11.89 4.90 -9.66
N GLY A 142 12.18 5.68 -8.61
CA GLY A 142 13.24 6.68 -8.63
C GLY A 142 14.65 6.09 -8.65
N TYR A 143 14.87 4.97 -7.94
CA TYR A 143 16.16 4.28 -7.92
C TYR A 143 16.54 3.78 -9.32
N ILE A 144 15.59 3.15 -10.02
CA ILE A 144 15.78 2.67 -11.41
C ILE A 144 15.97 3.83 -12.39
N ALA A 145 15.36 5.00 -12.12
CA ALA A 145 15.61 6.22 -12.87
C ALA A 145 16.95 6.90 -12.54
N GLY A 146 17.77 6.34 -11.65
CA GLY A 146 19.11 6.84 -11.34
C GLY A 146 19.12 8.06 -10.40
N LEU A 147 18.09 8.25 -9.58
CA LEU A 147 18.06 9.37 -8.63
C LEU A 147 19.11 9.22 -7.52
N PRO A 148 19.68 10.34 -7.04
CA PRO A 148 20.57 10.32 -5.89
C PRO A 148 19.82 10.01 -4.59
N SER A 149 20.55 9.48 -3.60
CA SER A 149 20.00 9.00 -2.33
C SER A 149 19.13 10.01 -1.57
N ASN A 150 19.47 11.30 -1.61
CA ASN A 150 18.67 12.35 -0.98
C ASN A 150 17.27 12.48 -1.61
N LYS A 151 17.16 12.37 -2.95
CA LYS A 151 15.87 12.38 -3.64
C LYS A 151 15.11 11.06 -3.47
N LEU A 152 15.81 9.93 -3.35
CA LEU A 152 15.19 8.64 -3.01
C LEU A 152 14.51 8.69 -1.63
N GLN A 153 15.14 9.32 -0.64
CA GLN A 153 14.53 9.53 0.66
C GLN A 153 13.27 10.41 0.59
N THR A 154 13.27 11.44 -0.27
CA THR A 154 12.06 12.23 -0.53
C THR A 154 10.95 11.42 -1.20
N LEU A 155 11.29 10.55 -2.16
CA LEU A 155 10.33 9.63 -2.79
C LEU A 155 9.79 8.58 -1.81
N LYS A 156 10.63 8.12 -0.87
CA LYS A 156 10.22 7.25 0.21
C LYS A 156 9.14 7.93 1.07
N SER A 157 9.39 9.16 1.52
CA SER A 157 8.41 9.95 2.29
C SER A 157 7.15 10.25 1.50
N LEU A 158 7.27 10.55 0.20
CA LEU A 158 6.11 10.70 -0.69
C LEU A 158 5.21 9.46 -0.64
N GLY A 159 5.77 8.27 -0.84
CA GLY A 159 4.96 7.06 -0.81
C GLY A 159 4.40 6.71 0.58
N GLU A 160 5.09 7.08 1.66
CA GLU A 160 4.56 6.96 3.03
C GLU A 160 3.31 7.86 3.23
N TYR A 161 3.37 9.11 2.75
CA TYR A 161 2.22 10.02 2.79
C TYR A 161 1.07 9.57 1.90
N LEU A 162 1.37 9.09 0.68
CA LEU A 162 0.36 8.52 -0.22
C LEU A 162 -0.36 7.34 0.42
N GLY A 163 0.36 6.51 1.17
CA GLY A 163 -0.23 5.41 1.91
C GLY A 163 -1.22 5.85 2.97
N ILE A 164 -0.88 6.89 3.74
CA ILE A 164 -1.78 7.46 4.74
C ILE A 164 -3.01 8.09 4.08
N ILE A 165 -2.82 8.87 3.00
CA ILE A 165 -3.92 9.47 2.24
C ILE A 165 -4.87 8.40 1.71
N PHE A 166 -4.33 7.33 1.14
CA PHE A 166 -5.10 6.21 0.60
C PHE A 166 -6.01 5.60 1.66
N GLN A 167 -5.46 5.34 2.85
CA GLN A 167 -6.18 4.71 3.95
C GLN A 167 -7.21 5.65 4.58
N ILE A 168 -6.88 6.93 4.82
CA ILE A 168 -7.88 7.91 5.30
C ILE A 168 -9.04 8.02 4.30
N GLN A 169 -8.74 8.00 3.00
CA GLN A 169 -9.78 8.07 1.98
C GLN A 169 -10.64 6.81 1.93
N ASP A 170 -10.07 5.61 2.09
CA ASP A 170 -10.87 4.37 2.21
C ASP A 170 -11.79 4.43 3.43
N ASP A 171 -11.28 4.81 4.61
CA ASP A 171 -12.09 4.96 5.82
C ASP A 171 -13.22 5.98 5.64
N ILE A 172 -13.00 7.06 4.88
CA ILE A 172 -14.05 8.05 4.56
C ILE A 172 -15.10 7.45 3.61
N LEU A 173 -14.66 6.71 2.59
CA LEU A 173 -15.57 6.06 1.63
C LEU A 173 -16.42 5.00 2.31
N ASP A 174 -15.89 4.26 3.28
CA ASP A 174 -16.66 3.27 4.05
C ASP A 174 -17.78 3.89 4.90
N VAL A 175 -17.73 5.21 5.14
CA VAL A 175 -18.77 5.99 5.83
C VAL A 175 -19.71 6.74 4.88
N GLU A 176 -19.18 7.36 3.82
CA GLU A 176 -19.95 8.23 2.90
C GLU A 176 -20.41 7.54 1.60
N GLY A 177 -19.79 6.42 1.22
CA GLY A 177 -19.92 5.87 -0.13
C GLY A 177 -21.10 4.94 -0.36
N ASP A 178 -21.32 4.63 -1.63
CA ASP A 178 -22.40 3.77 -2.12
C ASP A 178 -21.94 2.31 -2.16
N GLU A 179 -22.70 1.40 -1.56
CA GLU A 179 -22.40 -0.05 -1.50
C GLU A 179 -22.16 -0.66 -2.90
N GLU A 180 -22.87 -0.17 -3.92
CA GLU A 180 -22.72 -0.66 -5.29
C GLU A 180 -21.39 -0.26 -5.94
N VAL A 181 -20.74 0.81 -5.45
CA VAL A 181 -19.50 1.37 -6.00
C VAL A 181 -18.27 0.83 -5.26
N ILE A 182 -18.35 0.66 -3.94
CA ILE A 182 -17.21 0.23 -3.09
C ILE A 182 -16.96 -1.29 -3.19
N GLY A 183 -17.98 -2.08 -3.54
CA GLY A 183 -17.84 -3.54 -3.67
C GLY A 183 -17.66 -4.29 -2.34
N LYS A 184 -17.87 -3.60 -1.21
CA LYS A 184 -18.02 -4.10 0.16
C LYS A 184 -19.27 -3.48 0.79
N LYS A 185 -19.80 -4.08 1.87
CA LYS A 185 -20.92 -3.50 2.63
C LYS A 185 -20.48 -2.20 3.30
N VAL A 186 -21.28 -1.15 3.19
CA VAL A 186 -21.04 0.12 3.89
C VAL A 186 -21.14 -0.13 5.39
N GLY A 187 -20.14 0.34 6.15
CA GLY A 187 -20.09 0.16 7.59
C GLY A 187 -19.56 -1.20 8.08
N SER A 188 -18.89 -2.00 7.25
CA SER A 188 -18.19 -3.23 7.71
C SER A 188 -17.24 -2.97 8.88
N ASP A 189 -16.61 -1.80 8.90
CA ASP A 189 -15.69 -1.41 9.96
C ASP A 189 -16.40 -1.10 11.29
N SER A 190 -17.64 -0.63 11.21
CA SER A 190 -18.49 -0.44 12.39
C SER A 190 -19.07 -1.75 12.92
N GLU A 191 -19.29 -2.75 12.06
CA GLU A 191 -19.66 -4.11 12.46
C GLU A 191 -18.52 -4.84 13.20
N ASN A 192 -17.25 -4.45 12.93
CA ASN A 192 -16.06 -5.07 13.49
C ASN A 192 -15.40 -4.29 14.66
N ASP A 193 -16.03 -3.22 15.15
CA ASP A 193 -15.47 -2.32 16.18
C ASP A 193 -14.04 -1.82 15.83
N LYS A 194 -13.76 -1.58 14.53
CA LYS A 194 -12.46 -1.05 14.10
C LYS A 194 -12.38 0.47 14.37
N SER A 195 -11.23 0.90 14.90
CA SER A 195 -10.93 2.33 15.04
C SER A 195 -10.50 2.88 13.68
N THR A 196 -11.26 3.82 13.13
CA THR A 196 -11.02 4.45 11.82
C THR A 196 -10.80 5.95 11.98
N TYR A 197 -10.27 6.61 10.96
CA TYR A 197 -10.07 8.07 11.03
C TYR A 197 -11.37 8.84 11.31
N PRO A 198 -12.50 8.56 10.62
CA PRO A 198 -13.77 9.23 10.92
C PRO A 198 -14.31 8.91 12.31
N SER A 199 -14.07 7.73 12.86
CA SER A 199 -14.57 7.40 14.21
C SER A 199 -13.80 8.11 15.32
N ILE A 200 -12.50 8.40 15.13
CA ILE A 200 -11.67 9.12 16.09
C ILE A 200 -11.81 10.66 15.94
N LEU A 201 -11.77 11.17 14.71
CA LEU A 201 -11.66 12.60 14.42
C LEU A 201 -12.99 13.26 14.01
N GLY A 202 -14.02 12.46 13.74
CA GLY A 202 -15.16 12.89 12.96
C GLY A 202 -14.81 13.02 11.47
N LEU A 203 -15.83 12.99 10.62
CA LEU A 203 -15.68 13.01 9.17
C LEU A 203 -14.95 14.25 8.64
N GLU A 204 -15.34 15.44 9.10
CA GLU A 204 -14.66 16.68 8.74
C GLU A 204 -13.22 16.72 9.28
N GLY A 205 -12.99 16.16 10.47
CA GLY A 205 -11.66 16.02 11.05
C GLY A 205 -10.76 15.12 10.20
N ALA A 206 -11.28 13.98 9.72
CA ALA A 206 -10.58 13.07 8.83
C ALA A 206 -10.22 13.74 7.49
N LYS A 207 -11.15 14.53 6.90
CA LYS A 207 -10.89 15.30 5.67
C LYS A 207 -9.76 16.32 5.86
N ILE A 208 -9.78 17.10 6.94
CA ILE A 208 -8.71 18.06 7.27
C ILE A 208 -7.38 17.33 7.51
N TYR A 209 -7.43 16.19 8.20
CA TYR A 209 -6.23 15.40 8.52
C TYR A 209 -5.58 14.84 7.25
N LYS A 210 -6.37 14.33 6.30
CA LYS A 210 -5.92 13.90 4.96
C LYS A 210 -5.27 15.04 4.18
N GLU A 211 -5.87 16.22 4.18
CA GLU A 211 -5.35 17.39 3.44
C GLU A 211 -3.94 17.77 3.89
N LYS A 212 -3.66 17.68 5.20
CA LYS A 212 -2.29 17.88 5.73
C LYS A 212 -1.27 16.93 5.08
N TYR A 213 -1.60 15.65 4.91
CA TYR A 213 -0.69 14.70 4.25
C TYR A 213 -0.59 14.97 2.74
N LEU A 214 -1.67 15.43 2.10
CA LEU A 214 -1.63 15.85 0.70
C LEU A 214 -0.66 17.02 0.51
N GLU A 215 -0.68 18.03 1.38
CA GLU A 215 0.28 19.13 1.33
C GLU A 215 1.73 18.64 1.43
N GLU A 216 2.03 17.73 2.37
CA GLU A 216 3.37 17.15 2.53
C GLU A 216 3.79 16.27 1.33
N ALA A 217 2.87 15.50 0.76
CA ALA A 217 3.10 14.75 -0.46
C ALA A 217 3.42 15.67 -1.65
N MET A 218 2.67 16.76 -1.81
CA MET A 218 2.90 17.74 -2.87
C MET A 218 4.24 18.49 -2.72
N LYS A 219 4.68 18.77 -1.49
CA LYS A 219 6.04 19.30 -1.22
C LYS A 219 7.11 18.31 -1.68
N CYS A 220 6.94 17.02 -1.40
CA CYS A 220 7.88 15.99 -1.87
C CYS A 220 7.96 15.95 -3.39
N ILE A 221 6.81 16.02 -4.08
CA ILE A 221 6.72 16.09 -5.54
C ILE A 221 7.48 17.30 -6.12
N GLU A 222 7.35 18.46 -5.49
CA GLU A 222 8.08 19.66 -5.91
C GLU A 222 9.59 19.50 -5.75
N ILE A 223 10.07 18.96 -4.64
CA ILE A 223 11.49 18.71 -4.36
C ILE A 223 12.11 17.75 -5.39
N VAL A 224 11.40 16.70 -5.77
CA VAL A 224 11.92 15.73 -6.76
C VAL A 224 11.83 16.24 -8.20
N GLY A 225 11.03 17.28 -8.45
CA GLY A 225 10.88 17.93 -9.75
C GLY A 225 9.72 17.39 -10.59
N LEU A 226 8.69 16.82 -9.94
CA LEU A 226 7.58 16.12 -10.59
C LEU A 226 6.26 16.91 -10.55
N LYS A 227 6.29 18.24 -10.34
CA LYS A 227 5.08 19.07 -10.12
C LYS A 227 4.04 19.03 -11.24
N ASN A 228 4.47 18.92 -12.49
CA ASN A 228 3.60 18.97 -13.69
C ASN A 228 3.52 17.59 -14.37
N THR A 229 3.35 16.54 -13.56
CA THR A 229 3.41 15.16 -14.03
C THR A 229 2.15 14.39 -13.65
N VAL A 230 1.93 13.25 -14.28
CA VAL A 230 0.80 12.36 -13.99
C VAL A 230 0.90 11.83 -12.56
N LEU A 231 2.11 11.63 -12.00
CA LEU A 231 2.25 11.28 -10.59
C LEU A 231 1.67 12.36 -9.67
N ALA A 232 1.87 13.64 -9.97
CA ALA A 232 1.25 14.74 -9.21
C ALA A 232 -0.28 14.73 -9.31
N ASP A 233 -0.80 14.43 -10.50
CA ASP A 233 -2.25 14.34 -10.70
C ASP A 233 -2.85 13.14 -9.96
N ILE A 234 -2.17 11.99 -9.96
CA ILE A 234 -2.58 10.81 -9.19
C ILE A 234 -2.49 11.08 -7.69
N THR A 235 -1.48 11.79 -7.21
CA THR A 235 -1.37 12.17 -5.79
C THR A 235 -2.58 12.99 -5.33
N ARG A 236 -3.05 13.94 -6.15
CA ARG A 236 -4.30 14.68 -5.85
C ARG A 236 -5.52 13.78 -5.98
N TYR A 237 -5.62 13.02 -7.06
CA TYR A 237 -6.75 12.12 -7.30
C TYR A 237 -6.94 11.09 -6.18
N LEU A 238 -5.86 10.54 -5.60
CA LEU A 238 -5.95 9.61 -4.48
C LEU A 238 -6.62 10.23 -3.24
N SER A 239 -6.51 11.54 -3.06
CA SER A 239 -7.23 12.27 -2.01
C SER A 239 -8.70 12.51 -2.37
N GLU A 240 -9.08 12.46 -3.64
CA GLU A 240 -10.43 12.83 -4.12
C GLU A 240 -11.21 11.65 -4.72
N ARG A 241 -10.64 10.43 -4.71
CA ARG A 241 -11.25 9.27 -5.35
C ARG A 241 -12.58 8.90 -4.70
N ASN A 242 -13.50 8.43 -5.53
CA ASN A 242 -14.84 8.00 -5.14
C ASN A 242 -15.04 6.48 -5.23
N GLN A 243 -13.97 5.73 -5.50
CA GLN A 243 -13.93 4.27 -5.64
C GLN A 243 -12.51 3.74 -5.37
#